data_AF-A0AAD8ZVP4-F1
#
_entry.id   AF-A0AAD8ZVP4-F1
#
_cell.length_a   1.000
_cell.length_b   1.000
_cell.length_c   1.000
_cell.angle_alpha   90.00
_cell.angle_beta   90.00
_cell.angle_gamma   90.00
#
_symmetry.space_group_name_H-M   'P 1'
#
loop_
_entity.id
_entity.type
_entity.pdbx_description
1 polymer ?
#
loop_
_entity_poly.entity_id
_entity_poly.type
_entity_poly.pdbx_seq_one_letter_code
_entity_poly.pdbx_strand_id
1 'polypeptide(L)'
;MYGIVHLNLLETLNLYYNQISSLQDILALRKLQNLIELDLRLNPVVKKEPFYRLYLVYAISTLRKLDDCAVRDRERKAALMHFSVESAYEASQKPTLFTEEKRNRSLNPILGKGVVKVGICEKPMELLLNLVEEYWCGKNKGHDPKHFLVHAVRILRTMEQEAANGEEERKALRERIRVLRSRAEKQETCHQSEIQSLSEQLQKAHSSI
;
A
#
# COMPACT_ATOMS: atom_id res chain seq x y z
N MET A 1 -15.20 -26.56 -5.35
CA MET A 1 -15.85 -25.34 -4.84
C MET A 1 -17.31 -25.18 -5.28
N TYR A 2 -17.75 -25.76 -6.41
CA TYR A 2 -19.08 -25.53 -6.99
C TYR A 2 -20.31 -25.86 -6.12
N GLY A 3 -20.20 -26.77 -5.14
CA GLY A 3 -21.32 -27.06 -4.24
C GLY A 3 -21.52 -26.00 -3.14
N ILE A 4 -20.46 -25.29 -2.75
CA ILE A 4 -20.45 -24.41 -1.58
C ILE A 4 -20.97 -23.01 -1.95
N VAL A 5 -20.82 -22.59 -3.22
CA VAL A 5 -21.18 -21.24 -3.69
C VAL A 5 -22.68 -20.94 -3.66
N HIS A 6 -23.53 -21.94 -3.40
CA HIS A 6 -24.99 -21.77 -3.29
C HIS A 6 -25.45 -21.49 -1.85
N LEU A 7 -24.53 -21.55 -0.88
CA LEU A 7 -24.84 -21.38 0.54
C LEU A 7 -24.80 -19.89 0.92
N ASN A 8 -25.84 -19.15 0.54
CA ASN A 8 -25.88 -17.69 0.69
C ASN A 8 -25.82 -17.20 2.15
N LEU A 9 -26.11 -18.05 3.13
CA LEU A 9 -26.06 -17.74 4.57
C LEU A 9 -24.74 -18.16 5.23
N LEU A 10 -23.77 -18.66 4.47
CA LEU A 10 -22.52 -19.16 5.03
C LEU A 10 -21.62 -18.01 5.49
N GLU A 11 -21.38 -17.91 6.80
CA GLU A 11 -20.55 -16.86 7.41
C GLU A 11 -19.11 -17.29 7.67
N THR A 12 -18.90 -18.54 8.06
CA THR A 12 -17.58 -19.08 8.40
C THR A 12 -17.29 -20.31 7.56
N LEU A 13 -16.14 -20.29 6.89
CA LEU A 13 -15.68 -21.41 6.06
C LEU A 13 -14.24 -21.78 6.41
N ASN A 14 -14.06 -22.99 6.93
CA ASN A 14 -12.74 -23.53 7.22
C ASN A 14 -12.33 -24.51 6.12
N LEU A 15 -11.26 -24.17 5.40
CA LEU A 15 -10.64 -25.00 4.36
C LEU A 15 -9.19 -25.34 4.73
N TYR A 16 -8.85 -25.31 6.01
CA TYR A 16 -7.56 -25.72 6.53
C TYR A 16 -7.14 -27.08 5.99
N TYR A 17 -5.88 -27.17 5.57
CA TYR A 17 -5.23 -28.40 5.12
C TYR A 17 -5.93 -29.13 3.96
N ASN A 18 -6.44 -28.35 3.01
CA ASN A 18 -6.94 -28.85 1.74
C ASN A 18 -5.88 -28.72 0.63
N GLN A 19 -6.20 -29.21 -0.56
CA GLN A 19 -5.31 -29.19 -1.74
C GLN A 19 -5.64 -28.06 -2.72
N ILE A 20 -6.17 -26.94 -2.22
CA ILE A 20 -6.54 -25.81 -3.06
C ILE A 20 -5.27 -25.15 -3.59
N SER A 21 -5.05 -25.28 -4.90
CA SER A 21 -3.86 -24.76 -5.58
C SER A 21 -4.15 -23.52 -6.41
N SER A 22 -5.42 -23.27 -6.76
CA SER A 22 -5.83 -22.20 -7.66
C SER A 22 -6.57 -21.11 -6.89
N LEU A 23 -6.13 -19.87 -7.08
CA LEU A 23 -6.80 -18.68 -6.54
C LEU A 23 -8.19 -18.49 -7.18
N GLN A 24 -8.38 -18.93 -8.41
CA GLN A 24 -9.66 -18.87 -9.13
C GLN A 24 -10.76 -19.69 -8.44
N ASP A 25 -10.40 -20.84 -7.84
CA ASP A 25 -11.35 -21.66 -7.09
C ASP A 25 -11.86 -20.92 -5.84
N ILE A 26 -10.98 -20.13 -5.22
CA ILE A 26 -11.31 -19.33 -4.03
C ILE A 26 -12.12 -18.10 -4.43
N LEU A 27 -11.86 -17.50 -5.60
CA LEU A 27 -12.66 -16.38 -6.11
C LEU A 27 -14.13 -16.73 -6.32
N ALA A 28 -14.46 -18.00 -6.53
CA ALA A 28 -15.84 -18.44 -6.58
C ALA A 28 -16.59 -18.13 -5.26
N LEU A 29 -15.88 -18.05 -4.13
CA LEU A 29 -16.41 -17.66 -2.82
C LEU A 29 -16.83 -16.19 -2.74
N ARG A 30 -16.41 -15.32 -3.67
CA ARG A 30 -16.93 -13.93 -3.76
C ARG A 30 -18.44 -13.88 -3.90
N LYS A 31 -19.07 -14.93 -4.44
CA LYS A 31 -20.53 -15.03 -4.53
C LYS A 31 -21.21 -15.13 -3.17
N LEU A 32 -20.48 -15.55 -2.13
CA LEU A 32 -20.96 -15.65 -0.76
C LEU A 32 -20.94 -14.27 -0.10
N GLN A 33 -22.03 -13.54 -0.24
CA GLN A 33 -22.20 -12.17 0.27
C GLN A 33 -22.09 -12.06 1.81
N ASN A 34 -22.26 -13.17 2.52
CA ASN A 34 -22.23 -13.21 3.98
C ASN A 34 -20.95 -13.84 4.55
N LEU A 35 -19.97 -14.19 3.71
CA LEU A 35 -18.75 -14.82 4.21
C LEU A 35 -17.89 -13.80 4.97
N ILE A 36 -17.70 -14.05 6.26
CA ILE A 36 -16.99 -13.20 7.23
C ILE A 36 -15.63 -13.81 7.59
N GLU A 37 -15.56 -15.13 7.75
CA GLU A 37 -14.35 -15.83 8.18
C GLU A 37 -13.94 -16.92 7.19
N LEU A 38 -12.66 -16.93 6.82
CA LEU A 38 -12.08 -17.92 5.91
C LEU A 38 -10.72 -18.40 6.43
N ASP A 39 -10.49 -19.71 6.44
CA ASP A 39 -9.17 -20.30 6.75
C ASP A 39 -8.71 -21.13 5.55
N LEU A 40 -7.55 -20.76 4.99
CA LEU A 40 -6.91 -21.42 3.85
C LEU A 40 -5.53 -21.95 4.21
N ARG A 41 -5.13 -21.92 5.49
CA ARG A 41 -3.79 -22.36 5.88
C ARG A 41 -3.53 -23.79 5.45
N LEU A 42 -2.26 -24.06 5.16
CA LEU A 42 -1.78 -25.32 4.63
C LEU A 42 -2.40 -25.76 3.29
N ASN A 43 -3.02 -24.85 2.54
CA ASN A 43 -3.31 -25.07 1.13
C ASN A 43 -2.11 -24.66 0.25
N PRO A 44 -1.85 -25.36 -0.87
CA PRO A 44 -0.78 -24.99 -1.80
C PRO A 44 -0.84 -23.54 -2.30
N VAL A 45 -2.04 -22.98 -2.47
CA VAL A 45 -2.23 -21.58 -2.92
C VAL A 45 -1.55 -20.55 -2.02
N VAL A 46 -1.53 -20.78 -0.70
CA VAL A 46 -0.91 -19.88 0.29
C VAL A 46 0.61 -19.78 0.08
N LYS A 47 1.23 -20.83 -0.47
CA LYS A 47 2.68 -20.88 -0.71
C LYS A 47 3.05 -20.42 -2.12
N LYS A 48 2.17 -20.67 -3.10
CA LYS A 48 2.41 -20.35 -4.51
C LYS A 48 2.23 -18.85 -4.79
N GLU A 49 1.27 -18.22 -4.13
CA GLU A 49 0.84 -16.87 -4.44
C GLU A 49 1.24 -15.90 -3.32
N PRO A 50 2.31 -15.10 -3.47
CA PRO A 50 2.82 -14.23 -2.40
C PRO A 50 1.83 -13.12 -2.00
N PHE A 51 0.93 -12.72 -2.91
CA PHE A 51 -0.06 -11.67 -2.68
C PHE A 51 -1.49 -12.20 -2.44
N TYR A 52 -1.67 -13.52 -2.24
CA TYR A 52 -3.01 -14.12 -2.12
C TYR A 52 -3.87 -13.46 -1.04
N ARG A 53 -3.28 -13.11 0.12
CA ARG A 53 -4.01 -12.51 1.23
C ARG A 53 -4.59 -11.15 0.84
N LEU A 54 -3.76 -10.27 0.27
CA LEU A 54 -4.19 -8.96 -0.20
C LEU A 54 -5.23 -9.12 -1.31
N TYR A 55 -5.03 -10.08 -2.22
CA TYR A 55 -5.97 -10.34 -3.30
C TYR A 55 -7.34 -10.79 -2.82
N LEU A 56 -7.40 -11.71 -1.84
CA LEU A 56 -8.66 -12.16 -1.25
C LEU A 56 -9.35 -11.08 -0.43
N VAL A 57 -8.58 -10.24 0.28
CA VAL A 57 -9.12 -9.07 0.99
C VAL A 57 -9.74 -8.05 0.02
N TYR A 58 -9.16 -7.90 -1.18
CA TYR A 58 -9.74 -7.07 -2.25
C TYR A 58 -10.98 -7.74 -2.87
N ALA A 59 -10.88 -9.01 -3.26
CA ALA A 59 -11.91 -9.71 -4.00
C ALA A 59 -13.14 -10.08 -3.17
N ILE A 60 -12.97 -10.36 -1.88
CA ILE A 60 -14.02 -10.72 -0.92
C ILE A 60 -14.07 -9.62 0.14
N SER A 61 -14.68 -8.50 -0.21
CA SER A 61 -14.71 -7.30 0.65
C SER A 61 -15.41 -7.52 1.99
N THR A 62 -16.31 -8.51 2.08
CA THR A 62 -17.07 -8.88 3.29
C THR A 62 -16.21 -9.55 4.36
N LEU A 63 -15.07 -10.10 3.97
CA LEU A 63 -14.21 -10.91 4.83
C LEU A 63 -13.61 -10.07 5.96
N ARG A 64 -13.85 -10.46 7.22
CA ARG A 64 -13.30 -9.80 8.42
C ARG A 64 -12.14 -10.55 9.04
N LYS A 65 -12.03 -11.86 8.79
CA LYS A 65 -10.96 -12.70 9.32
C LYS A 65 -10.49 -13.69 8.26
N LEU A 66 -9.17 -13.77 8.08
CA LEU A 66 -8.52 -14.66 7.13
C LEU A 66 -7.34 -15.35 7.82
N ASP A 67 -7.29 -16.68 7.81
CA ASP A 67 -6.21 -17.50 8.38
C ASP A 67 -5.97 -17.21 9.87
N ASP A 68 -7.06 -17.17 10.65
CA ASP A 68 -7.08 -16.74 12.04
C ASP A 68 -6.62 -15.29 12.32
N CYS A 69 -6.33 -14.51 11.29
CA CYS A 69 -5.88 -13.12 11.40
C CYS A 69 -6.98 -12.14 10.96
N ALA A 70 -7.34 -11.20 11.83
CA ALA A 70 -8.30 -10.13 11.50
C ALA A 70 -7.82 -9.28 10.31
N VAL A 71 -8.72 -9.01 9.38
CA VAL A 71 -8.50 -8.15 8.22
C VAL A 71 -8.64 -6.70 8.65
N ARG A 72 -7.54 -5.95 8.62
CA ARG A 72 -7.50 -4.53 9.05
C ARG A 72 -7.66 -3.57 7.89
N ASP A 73 -8.09 -2.34 8.18
CA ASP A 73 -8.25 -1.28 7.18
C ASP A 73 -6.97 -0.96 6.42
N ARG A 74 -5.81 -1.08 7.06
CA ARG A 74 -4.51 -0.93 6.38
C ARG A 74 -4.30 -1.97 5.27
N GLU A 75 -4.74 -3.21 5.50
CA GLU A 75 -4.67 -4.29 4.51
C GLU A 75 -5.67 -4.05 3.39
N ARG A 76 -6.88 -3.55 3.71
CA ARG A 76 -7.87 -3.16 2.69
C ARG A 76 -7.38 -2.02 1.80
N LYS A 77 -6.79 -0.98 2.40
CA LYS A 77 -6.19 0.14 1.65
C LYS A 77 -5.05 -0.32 0.77
N ALA A 78 -4.14 -1.15 1.29
CA ALA A 78 -3.06 -1.73 0.51
C ALA A 78 -3.62 -2.56 -0.66
N ALA A 79 -4.58 -3.45 -0.40
CA ALA A 79 -5.19 -4.29 -1.41
C ALA A 79 -5.89 -3.46 -2.51
N LEU A 80 -6.60 -2.39 -2.13
CA LEU A 80 -7.17 -1.44 -3.08
C LEU A 80 -6.08 -0.76 -3.92
N MET A 81 -5.00 -0.27 -3.32
CA MET A 81 -3.90 0.35 -4.08
C MET A 81 -3.22 -0.62 -5.05
N HIS A 82 -3.11 -1.90 -4.67
CA HIS A 82 -2.53 -2.95 -5.51
C HIS A 82 -3.46 -3.37 -6.67
N PHE A 83 -4.75 -3.59 -6.40
CA PHE A 83 -5.67 -4.23 -7.35
C PHE A 83 -6.75 -3.32 -7.94
N SER A 84 -7.03 -2.14 -7.38
CA SER A 84 -8.04 -1.19 -7.91
C SER A 84 -7.70 -0.66 -9.30
N VAL A 85 -6.44 -0.73 -9.71
CA VAL A 85 -6.02 -0.30 -11.05
C VAL A 85 -5.98 -1.48 -12.02
N GLU A 86 -6.05 -2.73 -11.53
CA GLU A 86 -6.18 -3.96 -12.34
C GLU A 86 -7.55 -4.02 -13.06
N SER A 87 -8.61 -3.67 -12.33
CA SER A 87 -9.98 -3.77 -12.82
C SER A 87 -10.33 -2.77 -13.94
N ALA A 88 -9.50 -1.74 -14.19
CA ALA A 88 -9.71 -0.79 -15.29
C ALA A 88 -9.26 -1.32 -16.65
N TYR A 89 -8.35 -2.31 -16.70
CA TYR A 89 -7.95 -2.97 -17.96
C TYR A 89 -8.56 -4.35 -18.16
N GLU A 90 -9.00 -5.03 -17.09
CA GLU A 90 -9.74 -6.28 -17.20
C GLU A 90 -11.17 -6.11 -17.76
N ALA A 91 -11.72 -4.88 -17.78
CA ALA A 91 -13.02 -4.60 -18.39
C ALA A 91 -13.00 -4.68 -19.94
N SER A 92 -11.82 -4.75 -20.56
CA SER A 92 -11.69 -4.73 -22.03
C SER A 92 -11.33 -6.07 -22.67
N GLN A 93 -11.00 -7.14 -21.92
CA GLN A 93 -10.67 -8.44 -22.53
C GLN A 93 -11.10 -9.64 -21.67
N LYS A 94 -12.00 -10.46 -22.24
CA LYS A 94 -12.14 -11.91 -21.99
C LYS A 94 -11.99 -12.62 -23.35
N PRO A 95 -11.73 -13.94 -23.41
CA PRO A 95 -11.02 -14.82 -22.47
C PRO A 95 -9.93 -15.65 -23.19
N THR A 96 -8.78 -15.92 -22.56
CA THR A 96 -7.93 -17.06 -22.98
C THR A 96 -7.34 -17.79 -21.79
N LEU A 97 -7.81 -19.03 -21.64
CA LEU A 97 -7.20 -20.14 -20.92
C LEU A 97 -5.73 -20.34 -21.33
N PHE A 98 -4.90 -20.96 -20.47
CA PHE A 98 -4.18 -22.23 -20.69
C PHE A 98 -3.52 -22.61 -19.33
N THR A 99 -3.99 -23.63 -18.61
CA THR A 99 -3.73 -25.09 -18.73
C THR A 99 -2.28 -25.50 -18.44
N GLU A 100 -2.18 -26.50 -17.57
CA GLU A 100 -1.01 -27.09 -16.92
C GLU A 100 0.17 -27.49 -17.82
N GLU A 101 1.37 -27.59 -17.25
CA GLU A 101 2.17 -28.82 -17.41
C GLU A 101 3.26 -29.01 -16.32
N LYS A 102 3.29 -30.23 -15.78
CA LYS A 102 4.18 -30.73 -14.73
C LYS A 102 5.60 -30.93 -15.28
N ARG A 103 6.63 -30.58 -14.50
CA ARG A 103 7.83 -31.43 -14.41
C ARG A 103 8.64 -31.21 -13.13
N ASN A 104 8.75 -32.30 -12.36
CA ASN A 104 9.63 -32.49 -11.22
C ASN A 104 11.07 -32.04 -11.48
N ARG A 105 11.69 -31.40 -10.49
CA ARG A 105 13.01 -31.83 -10.01
C ARG A 105 13.29 -31.34 -8.59
N SER A 106 13.54 -32.32 -7.73
CA SER A 106 14.17 -32.27 -6.42
C SER A 106 15.39 -31.34 -6.38
N LEU A 107 15.57 -30.61 -5.27
CA LEU A 107 16.82 -30.47 -4.50
C LEU A 107 16.56 -29.57 -3.27
N ASN A 108 16.75 -30.14 -2.08
CA ASN A 108 16.81 -29.46 -0.78
C ASN A 108 18.22 -28.80 -0.58
N PRO A 109 18.62 -28.31 0.62
CA PRO A 109 18.45 -26.91 1.06
C PRO A 109 19.70 -26.34 1.78
N ILE A 110 20.18 -25.10 1.55
CA ILE A 110 21.22 -24.53 2.45
C ILE A 110 21.05 -23.02 2.70
N LEU A 111 20.61 -22.72 3.92
CA LEU A 111 21.13 -21.76 4.91
C LEU A 111 21.35 -20.29 4.51
N GLY A 112 20.68 -19.37 5.23
CA GLY A 112 21.12 -17.97 5.28
C GLY A 112 20.15 -17.01 5.95
N LYS A 113 20.21 -16.95 7.28
CA LYS A 113 19.58 -15.98 8.20
C LYS A 113 19.32 -14.57 7.63
N GLY A 114 18.18 -13.98 7.97
CA GLY A 114 18.01 -12.52 7.90
C GLY A 114 16.57 -12.03 8.03
N VAL A 115 16.13 -11.84 9.28
CA VAL A 115 15.10 -10.88 9.71
C VAL A 115 13.79 -10.87 8.93
N VAL A 116 12.78 -11.46 9.56
CA VAL A 116 11.36 -11.15 9.31
C VAL A 116 11.15 -9.66 9.58
N LYS A 117 11.23 -8.82 8.54
CA LYS A 117 10.76 -7.43 8.60
C LYS A 117 9.45 -7.34 7.83
N VAL A 118 8.39 -7.72 8.54
CA VAL A 118 7.03 -7.33 8.17
C VAL A 118 6.94 -5.81 8.42
N GLY A 119 7.19 -5.01 7.38
CA GLY A 119 7.02 -3.56 7.35
C GLY A 119 6.58 -3.17 5.93
N ILE A 120 5.29 -2.93 5.70
CA ILE A 120 4.73 -1.57 5.54
C ILE A 120 5.54 -0.75 4.53
N CYS A 121 4.98 -0.59 3.33
CA CYS A 121 5.32 0.46 2.35
C CYS A 121 6.80 0.77 2.25
N GLU A 122 7.57 -0.19 1.77
CA GLU A 122 8.91 0.09 1.28
C GLU A 122 8.79 0.89 -0.01
N LYS A 123 9.62 1.94 -0.10
CA LYS A 123 9.49 3.14 -0.94
C LYS A 123 9.14 2.74 -2.38
N PRO A 124 8.42 3.57 -3.16
CA PRO A 124 8.14 3.25 -4.55
C PRO A 124 9.40 2.86 -5.35
N MET A 125 10.57 3.37 -4.98
CA MET A 125 11.86 2.93 -5.53
C MET A 125 12.22 1.46 -5.22
N GLU A 126 11.96 0.96 -4.01
CA GLU A 126 12.21 -0.45 -3.62
C GLU A 126 11.25 -1.40 -4.36
N LEU A 127 10.00 -0.98 -4.57
CA LEU A 127 9.06 -1.71 -5.43
C LEU A 127 9.52 -1.77 -6.89
N LEU A 128 10.10 -0.68 -7.41
CA LEU A 128 10.65 -0.66 -8.77
C LEU A 128 11.86 -1.59 -8.89
N LEU A 129 12.74 -1.60 -7.89
CA LEU A 129 13.91 -2.47 -7.86
C LEU A 129 13.52 -3.94 -7.78
N ASN A 130 12.54 -4.29 -6.93
CA ASN A 130 12.00 -5.64 -6.85
C ASN A 130 11.31 -6.07 -8.17
N LEU A 131 10.55 -5.17 -8.80
CA LEU A 131 9.94 -5.41 -10.11
C LEU A 131 11.01 -5.67 -11.19
N VAL A 132 12.07 -4.87 -11.21
CA VAL A 132 13.18 -5.08 -12.15
C VAL A 132 13.90 -6.39 -11.86
N GLU A 133 14.14 -6.72 -10.60
CA GLU A 133 14.78 -7.99 -10.19
C GLU A 133 13.95 -9.21 -10.61
N GLU A 134 12.62 -9.13 -10.49
CA GLU A 134 11.70 -10.19 -10.89
C GLU A 134 11.68 -10.43 -12.41
N TYR A 135 11.73 -9.37 -13.20
CA TYR A 135 11.64 -9.46 -14.67
C TYR A 135 13.00 -9.63 -15.35
N TRP A 136 14.09 -9.21 -14.72
CA TRP A 136 15.44 -9.21 -15.31
C TRP A 136 16.32 -10.39 -14.86
N CYS A 137 16.00 -11.07 -13.74
CA CYS A 137 16.78 -12.22 -13.25
C CYS A 137 16.60 -13.52 -14.08
N GLY A 138 15.88 -13.46 -15.21
CA GLY A 138 15.83 -14.55 -16.19
C GLY A 138 15.18 -15.86 -15.72
N LYS A 139 14.49 -15.85 -14.57
CA LYS A 139 13.82 -17.04 -14.01
C LYS A 139 12.46 -17.35 -14.63
N ASN A 140 11.89 -16.45 -15.44
CA ASN A 140 10.58 -16.64 -16.07
C ASN A 140 10.61 -16.32 -17.57
N LYS A 141 10.56 -17.36 -18.41
CA LYS A 141 10.59 -17.24 -19.89
C LYS A 141 9.21 -16.99 -20.54
N GLY A 142 8.26 -16.41 -19.81
CA GLY A 142 6.87 -16.31 -20.27
C GLY A 142 6.14 -15.02 -19.88
N HIS A 143 6.85 -14.00 -19.42
CA HIS A 143 6.22 -12.78 -18.94
C HIS A 143 5.95 -11.79 -20.07
N ASP A 144 4.71 -11.28 -20.16
CA ASP A 144 4.32 -10.24 -21.11
C ASP A 144 5.07 -8.93 -20.78
N PRO A 145 5.88 -8.39 -21.69
CA PRO A 145 6.57 -7.11 -21.51
C PRO A 145 5.64 -5.95 -21.14
N LYS A 146 4.36 -6.03 -21.54
CA LYS A 146 3.36 -5.01 -21.21
C LYS A 146 3.07 -4.95 -19.72
N HIS A 147 3.07 -6.08 -19.03
CA HIS A 147 2.82 -6.13 -17.59
C HIS A 147 3.94 -5.41 -16.82
N PHE A 148 5.21 -5.67 -17.17
CA PHE A 148 6.34 -4.94 -16.60
C PHE A 148 6.21 -3.42 -16.80
N LEU A 149 5.91 -2.98 -18.03
CA LEU A 149 5.80 -1.56 -18.35
C LEU A 149 4.64 -0.89 -17.60
N VAL A 150 3.49 -1.53 -17.51
CA VAL A 150 2.33 -1.02 -16.77
C VAL A 150 2.66 -0.87 -15.28
N HIS A 151 3.33 -1.85 -14.69
CA HIS A 151 3.71 -1.81 -13.28
C HIS A 151 4.82 -0.77 -13.02
N ALA A 152 5.83 -0.68 -13.89
CA ALA A 152 6.90 0.30 -13.77
C ALA A 152 6.39 1.74 -13.90
N VAL A 153 5.55 2.02 -14.92
CA VAL A 153 4.94 3.35 -15.12
C VAL A 153 4.06 3.73 -13.93
N ARG A 154 3.34 2.77 -13.34
CA ARG A 154 2.52 3.01 -12.14
C ARG A 154 3.37 3.45 -10.95
N ILE A 155 4.48 2.74 -10.69
CA ILE A 155 5.41 3.07 -9.61
C ILE A 155 6.04 4.45 -9.82
N LEU A 156 6.46 4.75 -11.05
CA LEU A 156 7.03 6.05 -11.40
C LEU A 156 6.01 7.20 -11.22
N ARG A 157 4.75 6.98 -11.58
CA ARG A 157 3.68 7.96 -11.37
C ARG A 157 3.41 8.22 -9.88
N THR A 158 3.46 7.18 -9.05
CA THR A 158 3.32 7.36 -7.60
C THR A 158 4.49 8.17 -7.02
N MET A 159 5.73 7.97 -7.51
CA MET A 159 6.89 8.79 -7.13
C MET A 159 6.72 10.25 -7.51
N GLU A 160 6.23 10.50 -8.73
CA GLU A 160 6.00 11.85 -9.24
C GLU A 160 4.95 12.60 -8.41
N GLN A 161 3.86 11.93 -8.03
CA GLN A 161 2.82 12.52 -7.17
C GLN A 161 3.32 12.81 -5.75
N GLU A 162 4.08 11.90 -5.15
CA GLU A 162 4.69 12.13 -3.82
C GLU A 162 5.69 13.29 -3.86
N ALA A 163 6.49 13.39 -4.92
CA ALA A 163 7.42 14.50 -5.12
C ALA A 163 6.70 15.84 -5.27
N ALA A 164 5.63 15.88 -6.08
CA ALA A 164 4.79 17.06 -6.30
C ALA A 164 4.09 17.53 -5.01
N ASN A 165 3.44 16.61 -4.30
CA ASN A 165 2.76 16.92 -3.03
C ASN A 165 3.75 17.47 -1.99
N GLY A 166 4.93 16.85 -1.87
CA GLY A 166 5.97 17.34 -0.97
C GLY A 166 6.50 18.72 -1.38
N GLU A 167 6.51 19.06 -2.67
CA GLU A 167 6.92 20.39 -3.13
C GLU A 167 5.90 21.47 -2.79
N GLU A 168 4.60 21.17 -2.90
CA GLU A 168 3.52 22.06 -2.49
C GLU A 168 3.56 22.34 -0.98
N GLU A 169 3.71 21.30 -0.15
CA GLU A 169 3.86 21.44 1.30
C GLU A 169 5.08 22.31 1.66
N ARG A 170 6.24 22.05 1.02
CA ARG A 170 7.44 22.87 1.21
C ARG A 170 7.21 24.32 0.80
N LYS A 171 6.45 24.58 -0.27
CA LYS A 171 6.12 25.92 -0.74
C LYS A 171 5.20 26.64 0.26
N ALA A 172 4.16 25.96 0.74
CA ALA A 172 3.25 26.50 1.74
C ALA A 172 3.98 26.83 3.05
N LEU A 173 4.88 25.95 3.50
CA LEU A 173 5.67 26.19 4.71
C LEU A 173 6.60 27.39 4.56
N ARG A 174 7.27 27.54 3.40
CA ARG A 174 8.11 28.71 3.10
C ARG A 174 7.32 30.01 3.18
N GLU A 175 6.09 30.04 2.64
CA GLU A 175 5.25 31.24 2.72
C GLU A 175 4.87 31.56 4.17
N ARG A 176 4.51 30.54 4.95
CA ARG A 176 4.13 30.73 6.35
C ARG A 176 5.29 31.25 7.18
N ILE A 177 6.51 30.75 6.96
CA ILE A 177 7.74 31.27 7.59
C ILE A 177 7.97 32.74 7.21
N ARG A 178 7.78 33.10 5.94
CA ARG A 178 7.93 34.50 5.49
C ARG A 178 6.97 35.43 6.22
N VAL A 179 5.69 35.07 6.28
CA VAL A 179 4.66 35.86 6.97
C VAL A 179 4.98 36.01 8.46
N LEU A 180 5.38 34.92 9.12
CA LEU A 180 5.74 34.94 10.53
C LEU A 180 6.95 35.84 10.81
N ARG A 181 7.99 35.79 9.96
CA ARG A 181 9.15 36.68 10.07
C ARG A 181 8.76 38.15 9.93
N SER A 182 7.94 38.50 8.94
CA SER A 182 7.47 39.88 8.75
C SER A 182 6.64 40.37 9.94
N ARG A 183 5.79 39.51 10.53
CA ARG A 183 5.04 39.85 11.74
C ARG A 183 5.94 40.07 12.95
N ALA A 184 6.96 39.22 13.12
CA ALA A 184 7.92 39.35 14.21
C ALA A 184 8.72 40.66 14.10
N GLU A 185 9.19 41.02 12.91
CA GLU A 185 9.92 42.27 12.66
C GLU A 185 9.06 43.52 12.93
N LYS A 186 7.80 43.51 12.49
CA LYS A 186 6.83 44.57 12.82
C LYS A 186 6.57 44.69 14.32
N GLN A 187 6.52 43.57 15.02
CA GLN A 187 6.33 43.57 16.47
C GLN A 187 7.57 44.10 17.19
N GLU A 188 8.75 43.69 16.77
CA GLU A 188 10.02 44.15 17.34
C GLU A 188 10.20 45.66 17.16
N THR A 189 9.95 46.17 15.95
CA THR A 189 9.99 47.62 15.68
C THR A 189 8.96 48.42 16.47
N CYS A 190 7.74 47.88 16.66
CA CYS A 190 6.71 48.50 17.51
C CYS A 190 7.16 48.59 18.97
N HIS A 191 7.61 47.46 19.54
CA HIS A 191 8.08 47.42 20.92
C HIS A 191 9.32 48.31 21.13
N GLN A 192 10.27 48.34 20.18
CA GLN A 192 11.44 49.21 20.24
C GLN A 192 11.04 50.70 20.29
N SER A 193 10.08 51.10 19.45
CA SER A 193 9.58 52.49 19.44
C SER A 193 8.88 52.86 20.75
N GLU A 194 8.10 51.93 21.33
CA GLU A 194 7.40 52.11 22.61
C GLU A 194 8.39 52.24 23.77
N ILE A 195 9.40 51.37 23.84
CA ILE A 195 10.49 51.44 24.83
C ILE A 195 11.20 52.81 24.72
N GLN A 196 11.50 53.26 23.50
CA GLN A 196 12.18 54.52 23.29
C GLN A 196 11.33 55.70 23.78
N SER A 197 10.03 55.72 23.46
CA SER A 197 9.11 56.76 23.94
C SER A 197 9.00 56.79 25.46
N LEU A 198 8.85 55.63 26.11
CA LEU A 198 8.78 55.54 27.58
C LEU A 198 10.09 55.99 28.23
N SER A 199 11.24 55.66 27.63
CA SER A 199 12.55 56.13 28.10
C SER A 199 12.68 57.64 28.04
N GLU A 200 12.21 58.28 26.96
CA GLU A 200 12.22 59.75 26.82
C GLU A 200 11.32 60.42 27.87
N GLN A 201 10.13 59.85 28.14
CA GLN A 201 9.24 60.35 29.18
C GLN A 201 9.87 60.26 30.57
N LEU A 202 10.52 59.13 30.90
CA LEU A 202 11.26 58.97 32.15
C LEU A 202 12.38 60.00 32.28
N GLN A 203 13.18 60.20 31.23
CA GLN A 203 14.28 61.17 31.25
C GLN A 203 13.77 62.60 31.48
N LYS A 204 12.64 62.96 30.86
CA LYS A 204 11.99 64.27 31.04
C LYS A 204 11.41 64.47 32.45
N ALA A 205 10.84 63.42 33.03
CA ALA A 205 10.35 63.46 34.41
C ALA A 205 11.51 63.64 35.40
N HIS A 206 12.64 62.94 35.17
CA HIS A 206 13.84 63.06 36.00
C HIS A 206 14.55 64.42 35.92
N SER A 207 14.45 65.13 34.79
CA SER A 207 15.03 66.47 34.64
C SER A 207 14.13 67.61 35.12
N SER A 208 12.88 67.33 35.51
CA SER A 208 11.94 68.30 36.10
C SER A 208 11.93 68.32 37.63
N ILE A 209 12.87 67.60 38.27
CA ILE A 209 13.08 67.53 39.73
C ILE A 209 14.42 68.18 40.04
#